data_AF-A0A150TRI0-F1
#
_entry.id   AF-A0A150TRI0-F1
#
_cell.length_a   1.000
_cell.length_b   1.000
_cell.length_c   1.000
_cell.angle_alpha   90.00
_cell.angle_beta   90.00
_cell.angle_gamma   90.00
#
_symmetry.space_group_name_H-M   'P 1'
#
loop_
_entity.id
_entity.type
_entity.pdbx_description
1 polymer ?
#
loop_
_entity_poly.entity_id
_entity_poly.type
_entity_poly.pdbx_seq_one_letter_code
_entity_poly.pdbx_strand_id
1 'polypeptide(L)'
;MNLHQLSPRLCAAFLLCLAAACGSSNDGTPPGEPPPGDNPPGDDPPDDNPPDDNPPDDNPPDDNPPGDDPEFPDTARGKLLEDLWTSSRAGKFRFGYEHSILWGLYDPGTTGLISTNDWFATLAGAASRDERAWASDAGATVGENPGLLGLSLDAMVFDPVAWNRRDVAAAAVAYTLEQPGGMVAIDWHTPPCNYDIASSDFAADIATPLATITVDGQSVPIHAQGGGTPFYAETYYSASLSSSADVPENLRCVCKVANDVPIAEGTFAGISARDWLVAHAKYVAQFFREHGLDGKPVVLRPFHEHTGAWFWWGQPYWNCQALLGDDQAVTGPDAYRAAYRTFAEAVRSEPGMENVIFAYSTDKLRKLSDSEVTPAEAKIRDPESLSRDLLRARLVEELSELGAAYESPPQQAILDHDGQPPSDLLEAYYLEAYPGDDLIDILGIDLYYPYERAASPADLEDMKAMASAVAAVGEAKGKPHALSETGTYRLHLLHRVSKLAAGQSLALYPADHVSRWYDTLFDQGMKAEFLANYGLGAASAVALSSTEVTSLFPDAGQGAVTEDWYNEHLLEIAKSAGVSYALTWQTYYDGSDFDDKAVYYYVPFPGHPEADNFRRFAEDPAVCFGGAACE
;
A
#
# COMPACT_ATOMS: atom_id res chain seq x y z
N MET A 1 -33.88 48.76 -0.34
CA MET A 1 -34.54 48.23 0.87
C MET A 1 -34.89 46.77 0.63
N ASN A 2 -34.24 45.91 1.43
CA ASN A 2 -34.53 44.52 1.82
C ASN A 2 -34.65 43.42 0.75
N LEU A 3 -33.52 42.71 0.60
CA LEU A 3 -33.37 41.33 0.13
C LEU A 3 -33.46 40.37 1.33
N HIS A 4 -34.04 39.18 1.10
CA HIS A 4 -34.12 38.07 2.06
C HIS A 4 -33.42 36.83 1.50
N GLN A 5 -32.59 36.24 2.37
CA GLN A 5 -32.35 34.82 2.62
C GLN A 5 -31.74 33.94 1.51
N LEU A 6 -30.41 33.82 1.57
CA LEU A 6 -29.61 32.59 1.41
C LEU A 6 -28.33 32.82 2.24
N SER A 7 -27.94 31.90 3.14
CA SER A 7 -26.74 32.03 3.99
C SER A 7 -25.70 30.94 3.70
N PRO A 8 -24.39 31.25 3.74
CA PRO A 8 -23.31 30.33 3.38
C PRO A 8 -22.91 29.45 4.58
N ARG A 9 -22.80 28.14 4.33
CA ARG A 9 -22.08 27.17 5.17
C ARG A 9 -21.15 26.32 4.29
N LEU A 10 -20.32 27.02 3.52
CA LEU A 10 -19.09 26.51 2.93
C LEU A 10 -17.96 27.43 3.45
N CYS A 11 -16.83 26.82 3.81
CA CYS A 11 -15.61 27.42 4.37
C CYS A 11 -15.59 27.68 5.90
N ALA A 12 -14.82 26.81 6.57
CA ALA A 12 -14.03 26.97 7.80
C ALA A 12 -14.62 27.74 9.00
N ALA A 13 -14.71 27.06 10.17
CA ALA A 13 -14.03 27.44 11.42
C ALA A 13 -14.72 26.87 12.70
N PHE A 14 -13.86 26.37 13.61
CA PHE A 14 -13.82 26.71 15.06
C PHE A 14 -14.93 26.25 16.05
N LEU A 15 -14.48 25.35 16.95
CA LEU A 15 -14.37 25.48 18.43
C LEU A 15 -15.59 25.60 19.38
N LEU A 16 -15.50 24.74 20.42
CA LEU A 16 -15.96 24.81 21.83
C LEU A 16 -17.43 24.54 22.19
N CYS A 17 -17.66 23.53 23.04
CA CYS A 17 -18.28 23.73 24.37
C CYS A 17 -18.15 22.49 25.29
N LEU A 18 -17.62 22.73 26.49
CA LEU A 18 -17.57 21.83 27.66
C LEU A 18 -18.65 22.30 28.67
N ALA A 19 -19.33 21.36 29.34
CA ALA A 19 -19.59 21.31 30.80
C ALA A 19 -20.93 20.62 31.21
N ALA A 20 -20.78 19.37 31.69
CA ALA A 20 -21.18 18.81 33.00
C ALA A 20 -22.55 19.07 33.66
N ALA A 21 -23.18 17.96 34.08
CA ALA A 21 -23.82 17.70 35.40
C ALA A 21 -24.31 16.23 35.41
N CYS A 22 -24.37 15.40 36.46
CA CYS A 22 -23.92 15.40 37.87
C CYS A 22 -24.27 13.99 38.45
N GLY A 23 -23.52 13.52 39.46
CA GLY A 23 -23.95 12.52 40.47
C GLY A 23 -23.19 11.18 40.45
N SER A 24 -22.09 11.00 41.23
CA SER A 24 -22.03 10.48 42.63
C SER A 24 -22.59 9.05 42.77
N SER A 25 -21.94 8.05 43.36
CA SER A 25 -21.06 8.00 44.55
C SER A 25 -20.56 6.55 44.79
N ASN A 26 -19.38 6.39 45.42
CA ASN A 26 -18.99 5.45 46.51
C ASN A 26 -19.36 3.94 46.44
N ASP A 27 -18.61 2.93 46.88
CA ASP A 27 -17.43 2.72 47.76
C ASP A 27 -16.85 1.33 47.35
N GLY A 28 -15.54 1.08 47.41
CA GLY A 28 -14.92 0.42 48.57
C GLY A 28 -14.34 -0.97 48.22
N THR A 29 -13.01 -1.07 48.18
CA THR A 29 -12.24 -2.32 48.02
C THR A 29 -11.62 -2.77 49.36
N PRO A 30 -10.97 -3.94 49.44
CA PRO A 30 -11.39 -5.24 49.97
C PRO A 30 -10.81 -5.48 51.41
N PRO A 31 -10.70 -6.71 51.98
CA PRO A 31 -9.58 -7.63 51.63
C PRO A 31 -9.82 -9.16 51.92
N GLY A 32 -8.91 -10.03 51.45
CA GLY A 32 -8.56 -11.26 52.19
C GLY A 32 -8.26 -12.53 51.37
N GLU A 33 -6.98 -12.93 51.36
CA GLU A 33 -6.40 -14.26 51.07
C GLU A 33 -5.51 -14.66 52.29
N PRO A 34 -4.86 -15.86 52.41
CA PRO A 34 -5.21 -17.27 52.09
C PRO A 34 -4.91 -18.23 53.33
N PRO A 35 -4.30 -19.45 53.20
CA PRO A 35 -4.86 -20.83 53.30
C PRO A 35 -4.37 -21.63 54.55
N PRO A 36 -4.59 -22.98 54.69
CA PRO A 36 -3.62 -24.03 54.25
C PRO A 36 -4.33 -25.39 53.88
N GLY A 37 -3.75 -26.51 53.42
CA GLY A 37 -2.39 -27.04 53.20
C GLY A 37 -2.46 -28.59 53.03
N ASP A 38 -1.54 -29.14 52.23
CA ASP A 38 -0.84 -30.46 52.25
C ASP A 38 -1.55 -31.85 52.21
N ASN A 39 -1.49 -32.51 51.02
CA ASN A 39 -0.63 -33.66 50.58
C ASN A 39 -0.62 -35.09 51.25
N PRO A 40 -0.13 -36.15 50.53
CA PRO A 40 -0.71 -37.52 50.35
C PRO A 40 0.04 -38.64 51.15
N PRO A 41 0.14 -39.98 50.83
CA PRO A 41 0.51 -40.63 49.54
C PRO A 41 -0.19 -41.99 49.21
N GLY A 42 0.05 -42.50 48.01
CA GLY A 42 -0.20 -43.89 47.61
C GLY A 42 0.59 -44.23 46.34
N ASP A 43 1.76 -44.82 46.55
CA ASP A 43 2.69 -45.34 45.53
C ASP A 43 2.19 -46.65 44.90
N ASP A 44 2.35 -46.81 43.58
CA ASP A 44 3.04 -47.95 42.96
C ASP A 44 3.31 -47.67 41.45
N PRO A 45 4.38 -48.26 40.85
CA PRO A 45 5.15 -47.64 39.77
C PRO A 45 5.06 -48.43 38.42
N PRO A 46 5.91 -48.17 37.40
CA PRO A 46 5.51 -47.65 36.09
C PRO A 46 5.38 -48.74 34.99
N ASP A 47 4.42 -48.58 34.09
CA ASP A 47 4.44 -49.23 32.77
C ASP A 47 5.10 -48.25 31.78
N ASP A 48 6.33 -48.59 31.40
CA ASP A 48 7.05 -48.01 30.27
C ASP A 48 6.39 -48.46 28.96
N ASN A 49 5.60 -47.57 28.35
CA ASN A 49 5.43 -47.54 26.90
C ASN A 49 5.55 -46.07 26.46
N PRO A 50 6.49 -45.75 25.56
CA PRO A 50 6.65 -44.38 25.09
C PRO A 50 5.40 -43.95 24.30
N PRO A 51 4.99 -42.67 24.39
CA PRO A 51 4.04 -42.12 23.44
C PRO A 51 4.69 -42.11 22.05
N ASP A 52 3.92 -42.52 21.03
CA ASP A 52 4.25 -42.29 19.63
C ASP A 52 4.36 -40.77 19.40
N ASP A 53 5.58 -40.26 19.46
CA ASP A 53 5.97 -39.00 18.85
C ASP A 53 5.88 -39.18 17.33
N ASN A 54 4.70 -38.93 16.75
CA ASN A 54 4.67 -38.56 15.34
C ASN A 54 5.22 -37.13 15.26
N PRO A 55 6.37 -36.91 14.59
CA PRO A 55 6.82 -35.56 14.30
C PRO A 55 5.77 -34.88 13.39
N PRO A 56 5.75 -33.54 13.33
CA PRO A 56 5.03 -32.87 12.24
C PRO A 56 5.50 -33.47 10.91
N ASP A 57 4.57 -33.64 9.95
CA ASP A 57 4.91 -33.98 8.57
C ASP A 57 5.85 -32.89 8.03
N ASP A 58 7.14 -33.07 8.23
CA ASP A 58 8.21 -32.45 7.47
C ASP A 58 8.15 -33.07 6.07
N ASN A 59 7.18 -32.63 5.25
CA ASN A 59 7.42 -32.67 3.83
C ASN A 59 8.63 -31.77 3.58
N PRO A 60 9.76 -32.30 3.07
CA PRO A 60 10.84 -31.44 2.64
C PRO A 60 10.28 -30.49 1.56
N PRO A 61 10.88 -29.30 1.38
CA PRO A 61 10.58 -28.52 0.19
C PRO A 61 10.75 -29.42 -1.03
N ASP A 62 9.86 -29.30 -2.01
CA ASP A 62 10.05 -29.94 -3.31
C ASP A 62 11.46 -29.58 -3.79
N ASP A 63 12.41 -30.51 -3.62
CA ASP A 63 13.77 -30.43 -4.15
C ASP A 63 13.64 -30.68 -5.67
N ASN A 64 13.03 -29.73 -6.38
CA ASN A 64 13.25 -29.63 -7.80
C ASN A 64 14.75 -29.37 -7.98
N PRO A 65 15.48 -30.25 -8.67
CA PRO A 65 16.90 -30.01 -8.91
C PRO A 65 17.04 -28.68 -9.66
N PRO A 66 18.03 -27.83 -9.32
CA PRO A 66 18.25 -26.57 -10.02
C PRO A 66 18.64 -26.89 -11.47
N GLY A 67 17.70 -26.75 -12.41
CA GLY A 67 17.95 -26.99 -13.83
C GLY A 67 16.75 -27.37 -14.71
N ASP A 68 15.61 -27.76 -14.15
CA ASP A 68 14.38 -28.00 -14.93
C ASP A 68 13.43 -26.79 -14.81
N ASP A 69 12.90 -26.31 -15.93
CA ASP A 69 11.91 -25.22 -15.94
C ASP A 69 10.67 -25.62 -15.11
N PRO A 70 10.10 -24.73 -14.29
CA PRO A 70 8.92 -25.04 -13.49
C PRO A 70 7.73 -25.43 -14.37
N GLU A 71 6.99 -26.44 -13.93
CA GLU A 71 5.76 -26.86 -14.60
C GLU A 71 4.59 -25.93 -14.21
N PHE A 72 4.05 -25.22 -15.20
CA PHE A 72 2.82 -24.44 -15.02
C PHE A 72 1.59 -25.23 -15.50
N PRO A 73 0.47 -25.20 -14.77
CA PRO A 73 -0.73 -25.93 -15.18
C PRO A 73 -1.37 -25.33 -16.45
N ASP A 74 -1.99 -26.16 -17.30
CA ASP A 74 -2.77 -25.70 -18.47
C ASP A 74 -4.12 -25.07 -18.04
N THR A 75 -4.03 -23.96 -17.32
CA THR A 75 -5.13 -23.12 -16.83
C THR A 75 -4.86 -21.66 -17.22
N ALA A 76 -5.84 -20.78 -17.06
CA ALA A 76 -5.62 -19.35 -17.33
C ALA A 76 -4.55 -18.76 -16.38
N ARG A 77 -4.54 -19.19 -15.11
CA ARG A 77 -3.49 -18.86 -14.14
C ARG A 77 -2.12 -19.35 -14.58
N GLY A 78 -1.99 -20.64 -14.91
CA GLY A 78 -0.69 -21.21 -15.28
C GLY A 78 -0.12 -20.61 -16.56
N LYS A 79 -0.96 -20.31 -17.56
CA LYS A 79 -0.52 -19.63 -18.79
C LYS A 79 0.06 -18.24 -18.55
N LEU A 80 -0.57 -17.45 -17.67
CA LEU A 80 -0.03 -16.13 -17.34
C LEU A 80 1.30 -16.25 -16.56
N LEU A 81 1.39 -17.21 -15.63
CA LEU A 81 2.63 -17.44 -14.87
C LEU A 81 3.77 -17.95 -15.76
N GLU A 82 3.50 -18.86 -16.70
CA GLU A 82 4.46 -19.37 -17.69
C GLU A 82 4.98 -18.23 -18.59
N ASP A 83 4.08 -17.37 -19.04
CA ASP A 83 4.41 -16.22 -19.86
C ASP A 83 5.28 -15.21 -19.09
N LEU A 84 4.92 -14.86 -17.85
CA LEU A 84 5.73 -14.00 -16.98
C LEU A 84 7.12 -14.61 -16.69
N TRP A 85 7.17 -15.91 -16.43
CA TRP A 85 8.42 -16.65 -16.20
C TRP A 85 9.32 -16.67 -17.44
N THR A 86 8.73 -16.88 -18.61
CA THR A 86 9.47 -17.00 -19.87
C THR A 86 9.93 -15.64 -20.39
N SER A 87 9.06 -14.62 -20.33
CA SER A 87 9.37 -13.27 -20.81
C SER A 87 10.51 -12.64 -20.02
N SER A 88 10.48 -12.77 -18.69
CA SER A 88 11.51 -12.24 -17.80
C SER A 88 12.89 -12.85 -18.08
N ARG A 89 12.97 -14.16 -18.33
CA ARG A 89 14.19 -14.86 -18.77
C ARG A 89 14.68 -14.45 -20.15
N ALA A 90 13.78 -14.02 -21.02
CA ALA A 90 14.13 -13.40 -22.29
C ALA A 90 14.60 -11.93 -22.13
N GLY A 91 14.69 -11.41 -20.90
CA GLY A 91 15.07 -10.03 -20.62
C GLY A 91 13.96 -9.02 -20.90
N LYS A 92 12.70 -9.46 -20.92
CA LYS A 92 11.52 -8.62 -21.16
C LYS A 92 10.65 -8.53 -19.90
N PHE A 93 10.07 -7.36 -19.64
CA PHE A 93 9.14 -7.13 -18.54
C PHE A 93 7.96 -6.26 -18.97
N ARG A 94 6.78 -6.50 -18.38
CA ARG A 94 5.60 -5.65 -18.59
C ARG A 94 5.70 -4.36 -17.80
N PHE A 95 5.33 -3.25 -18.41
CA PHE A 95 5.16 -1.98 -17.71
C PHE A 95 3.68 -1.65 -17.57
N GLY A 96 3.30 -1.15 -16.40
CA GLY A 96 1.97 -0.61 -16.14
C GLY A 96 1.99 0.42 -15.05
N TYR A 97 0.82 1.01 -14.80
CA TYR A 97 0.64 1.85 -13.64
C TYR A 97 -0.78 1.77 -13.09
N GLU A 98 -0.89 2.10 -11.82
CA GLU A 98 -2.12 2.08 -11.07
C GLU A 98 -3.15 3.03 -11.69
N HIS A 99 -4.37 2.53 -11.89
CA HIS A 99 -5.51 3.26 -12.45
C HIS A 99 -5.37 3.74 -13.91
N SER A 100 -4.42 3.20 -14.68
CA SER A 100 -3.95 3.73 -15.97
C SER A 100 -5.02 4.14 -16.99
N ILE A 101 -6.07 3.34 -17.14
CA ILE A 101 -7.18 3.60 -18.07
C ILE A 101 -8.49 4.00 -17.36
N LEU A 102 -8.50 4.08 -16.04
CA LEU A 102 -9.65 4.58 -15.29
C LEU A 102 -9.56 6.09 -15.04
N TRP A 103 -8.37 6.63 -14.76
CA TRP A 103 -8.21 8.06 -14.47
C TRP A 103 -6.85 8.58 -14.92
N GLY A 104 -6.80 9.87 -15.25
CA GLY A 104 -5.62 10.56 -15.74
C GLY A 104 -5.78 12.08 -15.67
N LEU A 105 -4.86 12.79 -16.32
CA LEU A 105 -4.82 14.26 -16.34
C LEU A 105 -5.05 14.82 -17.73
N TYR A 106 -4.57 14.13 -18.76
CA TYR A 106 -4.54 14.65 -20.11
C TYR A 106 -5.75 14.18 -20.91
N ASP A 107 -6.53 15.14 -21.44
CA ASP A 107 -7.57 14.85 -22.43
C ASP A 107 -7.14 15.35 -23.82
N PRO A 108 -6.87 14.46 -24.78
CA PRO A 108 -6.52 14.82 -26.15
C PRO A 108 -7.59 15.70 -26.83
N GLY A 109 -8.86 15.61 -26.42
CA GLY A 109 -9.97 16.36 -26.98
C GLY A 109 -10.06 17.82 -26.55
N THR A 110 -9.45 18.19 -25.40
CA THR A 110 -9.50 19.55 -24.86
C THR A 110 -8.17 20.29 -24.99
N THR A 111 -7.10 19.60 -25.42
CA THR A 111 -5.72 20.11 -25.53
C THR A 111 -5.07 20.53 -24.21
N GLY A 112 -5.66 20.17 -23.05
CA GLY A 112 -5.18 20.58 -21.73
C GLY A 112 -5.36 19.53 -20.63
N LEU A 113 -4.92 19.88 -19.42
CA LEU A 113 -5.08 19.05 -18.22
C LEU A 113 -6.47 19.28 -17.60
N ILE A 114 -7.13 18.20 -17.20
CA ILE A 114 -8.44 18.19 -16.54
C ILE A 114 -8.36 17.43 -15.22
N SER A 115 -9.30 17.68 -14.31
CA SER A 115 -9.34 16.96 -13.04
C SER A 115 -9.50 15.45 -13.26
N THR A 116 -8.96 14.66 -12.35
CA THR A 116 -9.07 13.20 -12.35
C THR A 116 -10.54 12.75 -12.33
N ASN A 117 -11.43 13.50 -11.67
CA ASN A 117 -12.87 13.24 -11.69
C ASN A 117 -13.51 13.52 -13.07
N ASP A 118 -13.16 14.64 -13.71
CA ASP A 118 -13.66 14.97 -15.05
C ASP A 118 -13.13 13.98 -16.09
N TRP A 119 -11.86 13.57 -15.95
CA TRP A 119 -11.23 12.56 -16.79
C TRP A 119 -11.99 11.24 -16.67
N PHE A 120 -12.22 10.77 -15.43
CA PHE A 120 -13.00 9.54 -15.19
C PHE A 120 -14.36 9.61 -15.87
N ALA A 121 -15.10 10.71 -15.70
CA ALA A 121 -16.43 10.86 -16.28
C ALA A 121 -16.44 10.90 -17.81
N THR A 122 -15.46 11.58 -18.42
CA THR A 122 -15.47 11.90 -19.87
C THR A 122 -14.65 10.94 -20.73
N LEU A 123 -13.71 10.18 -20.15
CA LEU A 123 -12.89 9.20 -20.84
C LEU A 123 -13.27 7.77 -20.42
N ALA A 124 -12.94 7.34 -19.19
CA ALA A 124 -13.24 5.98 -18.74
C ALA A 124 -14.74 5.65 -18.72
N GLY A 125 -15.56 6.56 -18.19
CA GLY A 125 -17.01 6.42 -18.20
C GLY A 125 -17.58 6.33 -19.61
N ALA A 126 -17.06 7.10 -20.57
CA ALA A 126 -17.47 6.99 -21.97
C ALA A 126 -16.96 5.69 -22.62
N ALA A 127 -15.74 5.26 -22.29
CA ALA A 127 -15.14 4.04 -22.82
C ALA A 127 -15.89 2.78 -22.36
N SER A 128 -16.28 2.70 -21.08
CA SER A 128 -17.14 1.62 -20.55
C SER A 128 -18.54 1.54 -21.19
N ARG A 129 -18.96 2.56 -21.94
CA ARG A 129 -20.21 2.58 -22.72
C ARG A 129 -19.98 2.46 -24.23
N ASP A 130 -18.77 2.10 -24.66
CA ASP A 130 -18.34 2.05 -26.06
C ASP A 130 -18.51 3.39 -26.83
N GLU A 131 -18.58 4.51 -26.11
CA GLU A 131 -18.72 5.85 -26.70
C GLU A 131 -17.34 6.44 -27.10
N ARG A 132 -16.27 5.92 -26.50
CA ARG A 132 -14.87 6.29 -26.75
C ARG A 132 -13.96 5.07 -26.61
N ALA A 133 -12.75 5.16 -27.13
CA ALA A 133 -11.70 4.19 -26.82
C ALA A 133 -11.15 4.43 -25.41
N TRP A 134 -10.71 3.36 -24.75
CA TRP A 134 -9.90 3.46 -23.52
C TRP A 134 -8.61 4.23 -23.82
N ALA A 135 -8.25 5.13 -22.91
CA ALA A 135 -7.08 6.01 -23.04
C ALA A 135 -6.33 6.05 -21.72
N SER A 136 -5.10 6.56 -21.74
CA SER A 136 -4.25 6.72 -20.56
C SER A 136 -3.29 7.90 -20.79
N ASP A 137 -2.77 8.50 -19.72
CA ASP A 137 -1.73 9.54 -19.84
C ASP A 137 -0.48 8.99 -20.51
N ALA A 138 -0.12 7.75 -20.18
CA ALA A 138 0.99 7.04 -20.80
C ALA A 138 0.75 6.87 -22.31
N GLY A 139 -0.44 6.40 -22.70
CA GLY A 139 -0.80 6.21 -24.10
C GLY A 139 -0.92 7.51 -24.89
N ALA A 140 -1.32 8.61 -24.25
CA ALA A 140 -1.23 9.93 -24.86
C ALA A 140 0.24 10.35 -25.10
N THR A 141 1.17 9.94 -24.22
CA THR A 141 2.60 10.27 -24.33
C THR A 141 3.33 9.39 -25.35
N VAL A 142 3.11 8.08 -25.33
CA VAL A 142 3.88 7.08 -26.11
C VAL A 142 3.15 6.56 -27.36
N GLY A 143 1.82 6.73 -27.45
CA GLY A 143 1.01 6.33 -28.59
C GLY A 143 0.16 5.06 -28.40
N GLU A 144 0.37 4.29 -27.33
CA GLU A 144 -0.43 3.10 -26.99
C GLU A 144 -0.61 2.96 -25.47
N ASN A 145 -1.69 2.34 -25.00
CA ASN A 145 -1.90 2.11 -23.56
C ASN A 145 -1.01 0.97 -23.04
N PRO A 146 -0.57 1.03 -21.76
CA PRO A 146 0.17 -0.08 -21.16
C PRO A 146 -0.69 -1.35 -21.11
N GLY A 147 -0.06 -2.51 -21.30
CA GLY A 147 -0.67 -3.83 -21.23
C GLY A 147 -0.92 -4.34 -19.81
N LEU A 148 -0.33 -3.68 -18.81
CA LEU A 148 -0.57 -3.93 -17.39
C LEU A 148 -1.43 -2.80 -16.78
N LEU A 149 -2.57 -3.17 -16.21
CA LEU A 149 -3.42 -2.30 -15.42
C LEU A 149 -3.26 -2.61 -13.93
N GLY A 150 -2.81 -1.63 -13.15
CA GLY A 150 -2.92 -1.65 -11.69
C GLY A 150 -4.28 -1.13 -11.24
N LEU A 151 -4.88 -1.72 -10.21
CA LEU A 151 -6.13 -1.26 -9.58
C LEU A 151 -6.11 -1.51 -8.07
N SER A 152 -7.00 -0.82 -7.36
CA SER A 152 -7.31 -1.17 -5.97
C SER A 152 -8.68 -1.83 -5.88
N LEU A 153 -8.80 -2.87 -5.03
CA LEU A 153 -10.10 -3.43 -4.67
C LEU A 153 -11.02 -2.37 -4.06
N ASP A 154 -10.48 -1.28 -3.50
CA ASP A 154 -11.32 -0.21 -2.96
C ASP A 154 -12.05 0.53 -4.08
N ALA A 155 -11.33 0.94 -5.13
CA ALA A 155 -11.93 1.61 -6.29
C ALA A 155 -12.88 0.70 -7.11
N MET A 156 -12.61 -0.62 -7.12
CA MET A 156 -13.34 -1.57 -7.95
C MET A 156 -14.49 -2.27 -7.22
N VAL A 157 -14.26 -2.77 -6.00
CA VAL A 157 -15.18 -3.64 -5.27
C VAL A 157 -15.89 -2.89 -4.15
N PHE A 158 -15.18 -2.03 -3.43
CA PHE A 158 -15.68 -1.43 -2.19
C PHE A 158 -16.11 0.03 -2.31
N ASP A 159 -16.03 0.66 -3.48
CA ASP A 159 -16.46 2.05 -3.65
C ASP A 159 -18.00 2.22 -3.48
N PRO A 160 -18.49 3.43 -3.13
CA PRO A 160 -19.92 3.69 -3.03
C PRO A 160 -20.63 3.47 -4.37
N VAL A 161 -21.80 2.81 -4.34
CA VAL A 161 -22.61 2.56 -5.55
C VAL A 161 -22.96 3.86 -6.28
N ALA A 162 -23.23 4.93 -5.53
CA ALA A 162 -23.60 6.23 -6.08
C ALA A 162 -22.50 6.87 -6.93
N TRP A 163 -21.24 6.45 -6.79
CA TRP A 163 -20.11 7.00 -7.54
C TRP A 163 -19.97 6.38 -8.93
N ASN A 164 -20.63 5.24 -9.19
CA ASN A 164 -20.59 4.53 -10.47
C ASN A 164 -19.16 4.23 -10.95
N ARG A 165 -18.22 4.01 -10.03
CA ARG A 165 -16.81 3.67 -10.32
C ARG A 165 -16.58 2.18 -10.48
N ARG A 166 -17.28 1.37 -9.69
CA ARG A 166 -17.15 -0.09 -9.63
C ARG A 166 -17.37 -0.77 -10.97
N ASP A 167 -18.49 -0.48 -11.63
CA ASP A 167 -18.84 -1.08 -12.93
C ASP A 167 -17.85 -0.64 -14.03
N VAL A 168 -17.41 0.62 -14.00
CA VAL A 168 -16.41 1.16 -14.95
C VAL A 168 -15.04 0.50 -14.73
N ALA A 169 -14.64 0.31 -13.46
CA ALA A 169 -13.42 -0.39 -13.10
C ALA A 169 -13.44 -1.84 -13.57
N ALA A 170 -14.55 -2.56 -13.34
CA ALA A 170 -14.72 -3.92 -13.80
C ALA A 170 -14.69 -4.02 -15.33
N ALA A 171 -15.28 -3.06 -16.05
CA ALA A 171 -15.20 -2.98 -17.51
C ALA A 171 -13.77 -2.75 -18.01
N ALA A 172 -12.98 -1.91 -17.32
CA ALA A 172 -11.56 -1.70 -17.63
C ALA A 172 -10.72 -2.97 -17.42
N VAL A 173 -10.99 -3.72 -16.35
CA VAL A 173 -10.37 -5.03 -16.09
C VAL A 173 -10.70 -6.00 -17.21
N ALA A 174 -11.98 -6.13 -17.57
CA ALA A 174 -12.41 -7.00 -18.65
C ALA A 174 -11.72 -6.63 -19.97
N TYR A 175 -11.72 -5.35 -20.34
CA TYR A 175 -11.05 -4.84 -21.54
C TYR A 175 -9.56 -5.19 -21.56
N THR A 176 -8.86 -5.02 -20.44
CA THR A 176 -7.43 -5.28 -20.34
C THR A 176 -7.13 -6.76 -20.49
N LEU A 177 -7.87 -7.64 -19.81
CA LEU A 177 -7.71 -9.09 -19.90
C LEU A 177 -8.11 -9.68 -21.26
N GLU A 178 -8.82 -8.93 -22.10
CA GLU A 178 -9.13 -9.30 -23.48
C GLU A 178 -8.01 -8.93 -24.46
N GLN A 179 -7.07 -8.05 -24.07
CA GLN A 179 -5.92 -7.74 -24.91
C GLN A 179 -4.95 -8.93 -24.94
N PRO A 180 -4.30 -9.20 -26.08
CA PRO A 180 -3.18 -10.14 -26.12
C PRO A 180 -2.15 -9.73 -25.06
N GLY A 181 -1.66 -10.69 -24.24
CA GLY A 181 -0.68 -10.43 -23.18
C GLY A 181 -1.10 -9.45 -22.07
N GLY A 182 -2.37 -9.03 -22.04
CA GLY A 182 -2.92 -8.10 -21.06
C GLY A 182 -2.97 -8.69 -19.66
N MET A 183 -2.61 -7.88 -18.66
CA MET A 183 -2.50 -8.29 -17.27
C MET A 183 -3.14 -7.27 -16.34
N VAL A 184 -3.74 -7.75 -15.25
CA VAL A 184 -4.31 -6.92 -14.20
C VAL A 184 -3.71 -7.33 -12.86
N ALA A 185 -3.22 -6.34 -12.11
CA ALA A 185 -2.79 -6.49 -10.73
C ALA A 185 -3.60 -5.57 -9.82
N ILE A 186 -4.12 -6.12 -8.73
CA ILE A 186 -5.05 -5.43 -7.85
C ILE A 186 -4.58 -5.47 -6.40
N ASP A 187 -4.32 -4.31 -5.80
CA ASP A 187 -4.04 -4.20 -4.36
C ASP A 187 -5.31 -4.12 -3.51
N TRP A 188 -5.12 -4.05 -2.20
CA TRP A 188 -6.20 -3.71 -1.29
C TRP A 188 -5.73 -2.88 -0.11
N HIS A 189 -6.21 -1.63 -0.04
CA HIS A 189 -5.96 -0.71 1.06
C HIS A 189 -7.10 -0.77 2.08
N THR A 190 -7.26 -1.94 2.69
CA THR A 190 -8.39 -2.19 3.60
C THR A 190 -8.35 -1.32 4.85
N PRO A 191 -9.50 -0.75 5.26
CA PRO A 191 -9.65 -0.14 6.57
C PRO A 191 -9.41 -1.19 7.66
N PRO A 192 -9.06 -0.78 8.88
CA PRO A 192 -8.93 -1.72 9.98
C PRO A 192 -10.29 -2.35 10.31
N CYS A 193 -10.26 -3.55 10.86
CA CYS A 193 -11.43 -4.32 11.27
C CYS A 193 -12.38 -3.58 12.22
N ASN A 194 -11.89 -2.62 13.01
CA ASN A 194 -12.68 -1.78 13.92
C ASN A 194 -13.17 -0.47 13.27
N TYR A 195 -13.04 -0.30 11.95
CA TYR A 195 -13.47 0.93 11.27
C TYR A 195 -14.98 1.19 11.52
N ASP A 196 -15.29 2.43 11.90
CA ASP A 196 -16.66 2.90 12.02
C ASP A 196 -17.06 3.72 10.80
N ILE A 197 -17.91 3.17 9.93
CA ILE A 197 -18.40 3.84 8.73
C ILE A 197 -19.14 5.15 9.05
N ALA A 198 -19.69 5.29 10.26
CA ALA A 198 -20.37 6.51 10.69
C ALA A 198 -19.39 7.69 10.90
N SER A 199 -18.09 7.40 11.04
CA SER A 199 -17.02 8.40 11.12
C SER A 199 -16.57 8.92 9.75
N SER A 200 -17.01 8.28 8.65
CA SER A 200 -16.67 8.71 7.29
C SER A 200 -17.32 10.04 6.94
N ASP A 201 -16.59 10.89 6.21
CA ASP A 201 -17.17 12.05 5.54
C ASP A 201 -18.26 11.66 4.51
N PHE A 202 -18.27 10.39 4.09
CA PHE A 202 -19.23 9.80 3.16
C PHE A 202 -20.23 8.86 3.84
N ALA A 203 -20.41 8.95 5.18
CA ALA A 203 -21.25 8.05 5.95
C ALA A 203 -22.66 7.85 5.37
N ALA A 204 -23.25 8.92 4.80
CA ALA A 204 -24.57 8.84 4.16
C ALA A 204 -24.57 7.97 2.89
N ASP A 205 -23.49 8.00 2.10
CA ASP A 205 -23.37 7.25 0.85
C ASP A 205 -23.05 5.77 1.09
N ILE A 206 -22.48 5.42 2.25
CA ILE A 206 -22.02 4.06 2.60
C ILE A 206 -22.86 3.37 3.69
N ALA A 207 -23.88 4.05 4.23
CA ALA A 207 -24.74 3.52 5.29
C ALA A 207 -25.51 2.25 4.88
N THR A 208 -25.82 2.10 3.59
CA THR A 208 -26.47 0.89 3.07
C THR A 208 -25.40 -0.15 2.74
N PRO A 209 -25.46 -1.36 3.31
CA PRO A 209 -24.55 -2.43 2.93
C PRO A 209 -24.62 -2.72 1.43
N LEU A 210 -23.46 -2.91 0.80
CA LEU A 210 -23.33 -3.42 -0.56
C LEU A 210 -23.88 -4.85 -0.68
N ALA A 211 -23.65 -5.67 0.35
CA ALA A 211 -24.12 -7.04 0.44
C ALA A 211 -24.24 -7.49 1.90
N THR A 212 -24.75 -8.69 2.10
CA THR A 212 -24.66 -9.42 3.37
C THR A 212 -24.17 -10.82 3.07
N ILE A 213 -23.01 -11.17 3.63
CA ILE A 213 -22.36 -12.47 3.43
C ILE A 213 -22.54 -13.32 4.68
N THR A 214 -22.81 -14.61 4.50
CA THR A 214 -22.88 -15.56 5.63
C THR A 214 -21.56 -16.32 5.76
N VAL A 215 -20.97 -16.26 6.96
CA VAL A 215 -19.77 -17.02 7.35
C VAL A 215 -20.13 -17.80 8.60
N ASP A 216 -20.00 -19.14 8.56
CA ASP A 216 -20.28 -20.03 9.69
C ASP A 216 -21.63 -19.80 10.41
N GLY A 217 -22.65 -19.39 9.63
CA GLY A 217 -24.00 -19.10 10.11
C GLY A 217 -24.21 -17.68 10.63
N GLN A 218 -23.14 -16.89 10.76
CA GLN A 218 -23.17 -15.48 11.11
C GLN A 218 -23.33 -14.61 9.85
N SER A 219 -24.25 -13.64 9.89
CA SER A 219 -24.44 -12.67 8.80
C SER A 219 -23.53 -11.46 9.01
N VAL A 220 -22.68 -11.19 8.04
CA VAL A 220 -21.74 -10.07 8.04
C VAL A 220 -22.16 -9.08 6.95
N PRO A 221 -22.56 -7.85 7.29
CA PRO A 221 -22.83 -6.82 6.29
C PRO A 221 -21.50 -6.40 5.63
N ILE A 222 -21.51 -6.15 4.33
CA ILE A 222 -20.36 -5.55 3.64
C ILE A 222 -20.73 -4.13 3.30
N HIS A 223 -19.98 -3.16 3.79
CA HIS A 223 -20.19 -1.76 3.50
C HIS A 223 -19.20 -1.27 2.45
N ALA A 224 -19.63 -0.24 1.72
CA ALA A 224 -18.69 0.50 0.91
C ALA A 224 -17.69 1.24 1.80
N GLN A 225 -16.52 1.47 1.26
CA GLN A 225 -15.50 2.34 1.81
C GLN A 225 -15.68 3.72 1.17
N GLY A 226 -15.63 4.77 1.98
CA GLY A 226 -15.66 6.13 1.45
C GLY A 226 -14.28 6.53 0.93
N GLY A 227 -14.23 7.57 0.10
CA GLY A 227 -12.96 8.21 -0.22
C GLY A 227 -12.29 8.70 1.08
N GLY A 228 -10.97 8.49 1.21
CA GLY A 228 -10.25 8.90 2.41
C GLY A 228 -10.53 8.05 3.65
N THR A 229 -11.17 6.89 3.52
CA THR A 229 -11.24 5.92 4.61
C THR A 229 -9.82 5.55 5.06
N PRO A 230 -9.50 5.64 6.36
CA PRO A 230 -8.14 5.42 6.83
C PRO A 230 -7.79 3.94 6.90
N PHE A 231 -6.64 3.61 6.36
CA PHE A 231 -5.99 2.30 6.46
C PHE A 231 -4.62 2.39 7.14
N TYR A 232 -4.20 3.62 7.51
CA TYR A 232 -2.92 3.86 8.13
C TYR A 232 -2.95 3.64 9.65
N ALA A 233 -1.88 3.05 10.16
CA ALA A 233 -1.69 2.74 11.56
C ALA A 233 -1.70 3.99 12.43
N GLU A 234 -1.00 5.05 12.01
CA GLU A 234 -0.86 6.29 12.78
C GLU A 234 -2.14 7.12 12.87
N THR A 235 -3.17 6.84 12.06
CA THR A 235 -4.39 7.66 12.02
C THR A 235 -5.10 7.77 13.38
N TYR A 236 -5.03 6.71 14.18
CA TYR A 236 -5.68 6.63 15.49
C TYR A 236 -4.74 6.97 16.66
N TYR A 237 -3.49 7.33 16.35
CA TYR A 237 -2.48 7.69 17.35
C TYR A 237 -2.56 9.19 17.70
N SER A 238 -3.45 9.53 18.64
CA SER A 238 -3.73 10.91 19.03
C SER A 238 -3.06 11.37 20.33
N ALA A 239 -2.43 10.45 21.06
CA ALA A 239 -1.74 10.72 22.32
C ALA A 239 -0.71 9.63 22.61
N SER A 240 0.29 9.96 23.44
CA SER A 240 1.31 8.99 23.86
C SER A 240 0.74 7.79 24.61
N LEU A 241 1.36 6.63 24.40
CA LEU A 241 1.04 5.37 25.04
C LEU A 241 1.76 5.29 26.39
N SER A 242 1.01 5.17 27.48
CA SER A 242 1.55 4.97 28.83
C SER A 242 1.42 3.54 29.33
N SER A 243 0.56 2.75 28.67
CA SER A 243 0.27 1.36 28.98
C SER A 243 -0.32 0.65 27.76
N SER A 244 -0.43 -0.69 27.83
CA SER A 244 -1.09 -1.49 26.80
C SER A 244 -2.57 -1.12 26.58
N ALA A 245 -3.23 -0.49 27.57
CA ALA A 245 -4.61 -0.02 27.43
C ALA A 245 -4.74 1.22 26.51
N ASP A 246 -3.64 1.93 26.27
CA ASP A 246 -3.61 3.11 25.39
C ASP A 246 -3.40 2.73 23.93
N VAL A 247 -2.99 1.48 23.64
CA VAL A 247 -2.70 1.01 22.28
C VAL A 247 -3.97 1.04 21.44
N PRO A 248 -3.99 1.80 20.32
CA PRO A 248 -5.16 1.91 19.45
C PRO A 248 -5.66 0.55 18.94
N GLU A 249 -6.98 0.38 18.95
CA GLU A 249 -7.64 -0.88 18.61
C GLU A 249 -7.39 -1.32 17.15
N ASN A 250 -7.21 -0.37 16.22
CA ASN A 250 -6.91 -0.66 14.82
C ASN A 250 -5.63 -1.47 14.64
N LEU A 251 -4.62 -1.25 15.51
CA LEU A 251 -3.34 -1.96 15.45
C LEU A 251 -3.46 -3.42 15.87
N ARG A 252 -4.56 -3.81 16.52
CA ARG A 252 -4.79 -5.19 16.96
C ARG A 252 -5.43 -6.05 15.87
N CYS A 253 -5.86 -5.47 14.74
CA CYS A 253 -6.65 -6.18 13.75
C CYS A 253 -5.96 -7.41 13.15
N VAL A 254 -4.66 -7.34 12.84
CA VAL A 254 -3.91 -8.51 12.33
C VAL A 254 -3.90 -9.65 13.36
N CYS A 255 -3.67 -9.31 14.63
CA CYS A 255 -3.70 -10.27 15.72
C CYS A 255 -5.09 -10.85 15.96
N LYS A 256 -6.14 -10.03 15.85
CA LYS A 256 -7.52 -10.50 16.01
C LYS A 256 -7.93 -11.45 14.89
N VAL A 257 -7.53 -11.16 13.65
CA VAL A 257 -7.75 -12.07 12.52
C VAL A 257 -7.03 -13.40 12.78
N ALA A 258 -5.73 -13.35 13.12
CA ALA A 258 -4.90 -14.54 13.34
C ALA A 258 -5.40 -15.44 14.48
N ASN A 259 -6.07 -14.85 15.48
CA ASN A 259 -6.52 -15.53 16.69
C ASN A 259 -8.05 -15.67 16.80
N ASP A 260 -8.80 -15.38 15.72
CA ASP A 260 -10.27 -15.49 15.69
C ASP A 260 -10.97 -14.70 16.83
N VAL A 261 -10.42 -13.52 17.16
CA VAL A 261 -10.90 -12.70 18.26
C VAL A 261 -11.99 -11.73 17.77
N PRO A 262 -13.11 -11.57 18.51
CA PRO A 262 -14.13 -10.58 18.19
C PRO A 262 -13.60 -9.14 18.12
N ILE A 263 -14.11 -8.40 17.14
CA ILE A 263 -13.92 -6.96 16.98
C ILE A 263 -14.61 -6.25 18.14
N ALA A 264 -13.90 -5.34 18.83
CA ALA A 264 -14.40 -4.75 20.07
C ALA A 264 -15.35 -3.56 19.81
N GLU A 265 -15.07 -2.77 18.78
CA GLU A 265 -15.76 -1.51 18.49
C GLU A 265 -15.87 -1.24 16.98
N GLY A 266 -16.61 -0.20 16.61
CA GLY A 266 -16.86 0.17 15.23
C GLY A 266 -18.04 -0.57 14.61
N THR A 267 -18.16 -0.50 13.28
CA THR A 267 -19.31 -1.02 12.53
C THR A 267 -19.48 -2.54 12.68
N PHE A 268 -18.37 -3.27 12.86
CA PHE A 268 -18.33 -4.72 12.92
C PHE A 268 -18.19 -5.28 14.34
N ALA A 269 -18.46 -4.47 15.37
CA ALA A 269 -18.35 -4.90 16.77
C ALA A 269 -19.15 -6.19 17.05
N GLY A 270 -18.49 -7.16 17.70
CA GLY A 270 -19.04 -8.47 18.01
C GLY A 270 -18.92 -9.53 16.92
N ILE A 271 -18.46 -9.16 15.71
CA ILE A 271 -18.08 -10.12 14.65
C ILE A 271 -16.64 -10.57 14.91
N SER A 272 -16.33 -11.86 14.73
CA SER A 272 -14.92 -12.28 14.70
C SER A 272 -14.16 -11.53 13.61
N ALA A 273 -12.96 -11.05 13.90
CA ALA A 273 -12.13 -10.42 12.87
C ALA A 273 -11.79 -11.39 11.72
N ARG A 274 -11.69 -12.70 11.99
CA ARG A 274 -11.53 -13.72 10.95
C ARG A 274 -12.75 -13.78 10.04
N ASP A 275 -13.95 -13.86 10.61
CA ASP A 275 -15.21 -13.92 9.83
C ASP A 275 -15.47 -12.64 9.05
N TRP A 276 -15.11 -11.49 9.63
CA TRP A 276 -15.10 -10.21 8.92
C TRP A 276 -14.23 -10.30 7.66
N LEU A 277 -12.99 -10.80 7.78
CA LEU A 277 -12.09 -10.90 6.64
C LEU A 277 -12.56 -11.93 5.60
N VAL A 278 -13.05 -13.09 6.04
CA VAL A 278 -13.65 -14.12 5.17
C VAL A 278 -14.85 -13.56 4.41
N ALA A 279 -15.70 -12.76 5.07
CA ALA A 279 -16.85 -12.15 4.42
C ALA A 279 -16.43 -11.16 3.30
N HIS A 280 -15.39 -10.36 3.53
CA HIS A 280 -14.84 -9.45 2.52
C HIS A 280 -14.24 -10.23 1.34
N ALA A 281 -13.47 -11.29 1.61
CA ALA A 281 -12.93 -12.18 0.58
C ALA A 281 -14.03 -12.81 -0.29
N LYS A 282 -15.08 -13.34 0.33
CA LYS A 282 -16.23 -13.91 -0.39
C LYS A 282 -16.98 -12.88 -1.22
N TYR A 283 -17.07 -11.64 -0.74
CA TYR A 283 -17.68 -10.56 -1.49
C TYR A 283 -16.86 -10.14 -2.71
N VAL A 284 -15.52 -10.14 -2.63
CA VAL A 284 -14.65 -9.96 -3.79
C VAL A 284 -14.95 -11.01 -4.86
N ALA A 285 -15.03 -12.29 -4.48
CA ALA A 285 -15.37 -13.37 -5.40
C ALA A 285 -16.78 -13.23 -5.99
N GLN A 286 -17.77 -12.83 -5.17
CA GLN A 286 -19.11 -12.53 -5.64
C GLN A 286 -19.10 -11.40 -6.69
N PHE A 287 -18.40 -10.31 -6.40
CA PHE A 287 -18.28 -9.18 -7.32
C PHE A 287 -17.65 -9.60 -8.66
N PHE A 288 -16.60 -10.42 -8.63
CA PHE A 288 -15.94 -10.92 -9.84
C PHE A 288 -16.90 -11.73 -10.71
N ARG A 289 -17.68 -12.65 -10.11
CA ARG A 289 -18.72 -13.41 -10.83
C ARG A 289 -19.79 -12.51 -11.43
N GLU A 290 -20.27 -11.52 -10.68
CA GLU A 290 -21.30 -10.59 -11.13
C GLU A 290 -20.85 -9.74 -12.34
N HIS A 291 -19.54 -9.58 -12.53
CA HIS A 291 -18.94 -8.81 -13.62
C HIS A 291 -18.25 -9.68 -14.69
N GLY A 292 -18.45 -11.00 -14.68
CA GLY A 292 -17.89 -11.91 -15.70
C GLY A 292 -16.37 -12.06 -15.64
N LEU A 293 -15.78 -11.85 -14.46
CA LEU A 293 -14.36 -12.03 -14.19
C LEU A 293 -14.04 -13.41 -13.59
N ASP A 294 -15.06 -14.27 -13.44
CA ASP A 294 -14.87 -15.66 -13.05
C ASP A 294 -14.04 -16.43 -14.10
N GLY A 295 -13.13 -17.26 -13.60
CA GLY A 295 -12.18 -18.03 -14.40
C GLY A 295 -11.06 -17.19 -15.02
N LYS A 296 -10.98 -15.88 -14.80
CA LYS A 296 -9.92 -15.02 -15.33
C LYS A 296 -8.67 -15.00 -14.43
N PRO A 297 -7.46 -14.82 -15.00
CA PRO A 297 -6.24 -14.67 -14.23
C PRO A 297 -6.08 -13.22 -13.78
N VAL A 298 -6.54 -12.92 -12.57
CA VAL A 298 -6.38 -11.62 -11.92
C VAL A 298 -5.36 -11.77 -10.79
N VAL A 299 -4.34 -10.90 -10.76
CA VAL A 299 -3.38 -10.86 -9.67
C VAL A 299 -3.95 -10.03 -8.52
N LEU A 300 -4.12 -10.63 -7.34
CA LEU A 300 -4.44 -9.95 -6.10
C LEU A 300 -3.18 -9.83 -5.23
N ARG A 301 -2.93 -8.62 -4.73
CA ARG A 301 -1.78 -8.27 -3.87
C ARG A 301 -2.28 -7.63 -2.56
N PRO A 302 -3.05 -8.36 -1.74
CA PRO A 302 -3.54 -7.84 -0.47
C PRO A 302 -2.38 -7.71 0.53
N PHE A 303 -2.53 -6.82 1.51
CA PHE A 303 -1.59 -6.68 2.63
C PHE A 303 -0.12 -6.48 2.21
N HIS A 304 0.11 -5.76 1.12
CA HIS A 304 1.43 -5.33 0.66
C HIS A 304 2.15 -4.44 1.70
N GLU A 305 3.47 -4.27 1.54
CA GLU A 305 4.33 -3.43 2.41
C GLU A 305 4.22 -3.76 3.91
N HIS A 306 3.89 -5.01 4.23
CA HIS A 306 3.72 -5.49 5.59
C HIS A 306 5.01 -5.47 6.42
N THR A 307 6.19 -5.35 5.81
CA THR A 307 7.46 -5.10 6.51
C THR A 307 7.55 -3.67 7.07
N GLY A 308 6.73 -2.76 6.58
CA GLY A 308 6.60 -1.39 7.07
C GLY A 308 5.68 -1.27 8.29
N ALA A 309 5.59 -0.06 8.82
CA ALA A 309 4.79 0.27 10.01
C ALA A 309 3.58 1.17 9.71
N TRP A 310 3.33 1.51 8.45
CA TRP A 310 2.26 2.46 8.09
C TRP A 310 0.89 1.83 7.99
N PHE A 311 0.79 0.53 7.76
CA PHE A 311 -0.50 -0.16 7.71
C PHE A 311 -0.74 -0.94 9.00
N TRP A 312 -2.02 -1.12 9.37
CA TRP A 312 -2.37 -1.86 10.59
C TRP A 312 -1.97 -3.35 10.55
N TRP A 313 -1.64 -3.89 9.36
CA TRP A 313 -1.09 -5.24 9.19
C TRP A 313 0.45 -5.29 9.23
N GLY A 314 1.10 -4.15 9.44
CA GLY A 314 2.55 -3.99 9.43
C GLY A 314 3.29 -4.74 10.55
N GLN A 315 4.58 -4.98 10.31
CA GLN A 315 5.45 -5.84 11.11
C GLN A 315 5.50 -5.50 12.59
N PRO A 316 5.58 -4.23 13.03
CA PRO A 316 5.59 -3.92 14.46
C PRO A 316 4.35 -4.41 15.21
N TYR A 317 3.24 -4.67 14.51
CA TYR A 317 1.95 -5.03 15.10
C TYR A 317 1.74 -6.54 15.22
N TRP A 318 2.77 -7.35 14.99
CA TRP A 318 2.68 -8.81 15.03
C TRP A 318 2.85 -9.43 16.41
N ASN A 319 3.20 -8.65 17.45
CA ASN A 319 3.36 -9.17 18.81
C ASN A 319 1.99 -9.35 19.49
N CYS A 320 1.26 -10.35 19.04
CA CYS A 320 -0.12 -10.61 19.44
C CYS A 320 -0.25 -11.08 20.88
N GLN A 321 0.79 -11.69 21.45
CA GLN A 321 0.80 -12.04 22.87
C GLN A 321 0.69 -10.79 23.73
N ALA A 322 1.52 -9.77 23.46
CA ALA A 322 1.47 -8.50 24.18
C ALA A 322 0.23 -7.68 23.81
N LEU A 323 -0.12 -7.61 22.52
CA LEU A 323 -1.25 -6.81 22.04
C LEU A 323 -2.61 -7.37 22.47
N LEU A 324 -2.77 -8.68 22.61
CA LEU A 324 -4.03 -9.29 23.08
C LEU A 324 -4.01 -9.62 24.58
N GLY A 325 -2.83 -9.63 25.21
CA GLY A 325 -2.66 -10.05 26.60
C GLY A 325 -2.90 -11.56 26.78
N ASP A 326 -2.50 -12.36 25.78
CA ASP A 326 -2.70 -13.81 25.75
C ASP A 326 -1.41 -14.51 25.31
N ASP A 327 -0.75 -15.20 26.26
CA ASP A 327 0.51 -15.92 26.02
C ASP A 327 0.37 -17.08 25.01
N GLN A 328 -0.85 -17.52 24.68
CA GLN A 328 -1.10 -18.57 23.70
C GLN A 328 -1.47 -18.03 22.31
N ALA A 329 -1.49 -16.70 22.12
CA ALA A 329 -1.82 -16.11 20.84
C ALA A 329 -0.80 -16.48 19.75
N VAL A 330 -1.29 -16.81 18.55
CA VAL A 330 -0.53 -16.81 17.31
C VAL A 330 0.07 -15.41 17.14
N THR A 331 1.40 -15.34 17.08
CA THR A 331 2.20 -14.11 17.22
C THR A 331 3.38 -14.12 16.26
N GLY A 332 4.03 -12.97 16.10
CA GLY A 332 5.14 -12.78 15.18
C GLY A 332 4.70 -13.00 13.72
N PRO A 333 5.59 -13.48 12.85
CA PRO A 333 5.30 -13.61 11.42
C PRO A 333 4.09 -14.50 11.11
N ASP A 334 3.76 -15.44 12.01
CA ASP A 334 2.58 -16.30 11.88
C ASP A 334 1.26 -15.53 11.93
N ALA A 335 1.20 -14.38 12.62
CA ALA A 335 0.01 -13.54 12.64
C ALA A 335 -0.30 -12.95 11.26
N TYR A 336 0.72 -12.45 10.55
CA TYR A 336 0.59 -11.98 9.18
C TYR A 336 0.24 -13.12 8.22
N ARG A 337 0.95 -14.26 8.32
CA ARG A 337 0.66 -15.46 7.52
C ARG A 337 -0.81 -15.87 7.67
N ALA A 338 -1.32 -15.93 8.90
CA ALA A 338 -2.70 -16.28 9.17
C ALA A 338 -3.70 -15.30 8.53
N ALA A 339 -3.44 -13.98 8.60
CA ALA A 339 -4.30 -12.98 7.97
C ALA A 339 -4.31 -13.08 6.43
N TYR A 340 -3.12 -13.20 5.82
CA TYR A 340 -2.99 -13.36 4.37
C TYR A 340 -3.71 -14.63 3.89
N ARG A 341 -3.44 -15.77 4.53
CA ARG A 341 -4.06 -17.06 4.18
C ARG A 341 -5.57 -17.02 4.38
N THR A 342 -6.07 -16.42 5.46
CA THR A 342 -7.52 -16.27 5.70
C THR A 342 -8.23 -15.59 4.52
N PHE A 343 -7.68 -14.48 4.01
CA PHE A 343 -8.26 -13.80 2.86
C PHE A 343 -8.12 -14.62 1.58
N ALA A 344 -6.90 -15.07 1.29
CA ALA A 344 -6.58 -15.66 -0.01
C ALA A 344 -7.22 -17.04 -0.22
N GLU A 345 -7.24 -17.88 0.81
CA GLU A 345 -7.92 -19.18 0.77
C GLU A 345 -9.44 -19.00 0.66
N ALA A 346 -10.02 -18.02 1.38
CA ALA A 346 -11.44 -17.71 1.27
C ALA A 346 -11.82 -17.27 -0.16
N VAL A 347 -11.03 -16.41 -0.81
CA VAL A 347 -11.23 -16.06 -2.23
C VAL A 347 -11.10 -17.29 -3.11
N ARG A 348 -10.01 -18.07 -3.01
CA ARG A 348 -9.75 -19.22 -3.90
C ARG A 348 -10.79 -20.34 -3.74
N SER A 349 -11.40 -20.47 -2.55
CA SER A 349 -12.45 -21.46 -2.27
C SER A 349 -13.78 -21.18 -2.95
N GLU A 350 -13.99 -19.94 -3.42
CA GLU A 350 -15.22 -19.51 -4.04
C GLU A 350 -15.30 -19.95 -5.51
N PRO A 351 -16.49 -20.33 -6.01
CA PRO A 351 -16.65 -20.79 -7.40
C PRO A 351 -16.12 -19.78 -8.41
N GLY A 352 -15.30 -20.25 -9.36
CA GLY A 352 -14.75 -19.44 -10.44
C GLY A 352 -13.47 -18.68 -10.08
N MET A 353 -12.95 -18.80 -8.86
CA MET A 353 -11.75 -18.10 -8.40
C MET A 353 -10.47 -18.95 -8.48
N GLU A 354 -10.53 -20.12 -9.12
CA GLU A 354 -9.40 -21.07 -9.20
C GLU A 354 -8.19 -20.48 -9.96
N ASN A 355 -8.46 -19.49 -10.83
CA ASN A 355 -7.45 -18.79 -11.62
C ASN A 355 -6.98 -17.45 -11.01
N VAL A 356 -7.50 -17.04 -9.84
CA VAL A 356 -6.94 -15.88 -9.13
C VAL A 356 -5.49 -16.17 -8.75
N ILE A 357 -4.62 -15.19 -8.92
CA ILE A 357 -3.17 -15.26 -8.66
C ILE A 357 -2.88 -14.42 -7.42
N PHE A 358 -2.09 -14.91 -6.47
CA PHE A 358 -1.72 -14.14 -5.28
C PHE A 358 -0.27 -13.68 -5.31
N ALA A 359 -0.05 -12.38 -5.10
CA ALA A 359 1.28 -11.78 -5.00
C ALA A 359 1.61 -11.43 -3.55
N TYR A 360 2.82 -11.79 -3.13
CA TYR A 360 3.41 -11.39 -1.84
C TYR A 360 4.39 -10.26 -2.08
N SER A 361 4.20 -9.11 -1.43
CA SER A 361 5.03 -7.92 -1.67
C SER A 361 5.43 -7.23 -0.36
N THR A 362 6.74 -7.21 -0.10
CA THR A 362 7.33 -6.42 0.98
C THR A 362 7.56 -4.98 0.52
N ASP A 363 7.73 -4.05 1.46
CA ASP A 363 8.48 -2.82 1.18
C ASP A 363 9.98 -3.17 1.03
N LYS A 364 10.82 -2.16 0.80
CA LYS A 364 12.28 -2.26 0.88
C LYS A 364 12.75 -3.12 2.04
N LEU A 365 13.75 -3.95 1.75
CA LEU A 365 14.40 -4.84 2.71
C LEU A 365 15.44 -4.12 3.57
N ARG A 366 15.85 -2.92 3.19
CA ARG A 366 16.76 -2.05 3.94
C ARG A 366 16.48 -0.58 3.65
N LYS A 367 16.95 0.29 4.54
CA LYS A 367 17.06 1.72 4.25
C LYS A 367 18.11 1.95 3.17
N LEU A 368 17.85 2.92 2.30
CA LEU A 368 18.83 3.37 1.31
C LEU A 368 20.06 3.94 2.03
N SER A 369 21.24 3.61 1.52
CA SER A 369 22.53 4.00 2.10
C SER A 369 22.80 5.50 1.99
N ASP A 370 22.27 6.14 0.94
CA ASP A 370 22.26 7.58 0.79
C ASP A 370 20.99 8.14 1.42
N SER A 371 21.09 8.68 2.62
CA SER A 371 19.94 9.24 3.36
C SER A 371 20.10 10.71 3.71
N GLU A 372 21.22 11.34 3.34
CA GLU A 372 21.47 12.74 3.67
C GLU A 372 20.65 13.66 2.75
N VAL A 373 19.98 14.62 3.36
CA VAL A 373 19.27 15.68 2.64
C VAL A 373 19.76 17.03 3.15
N THR A 374 20.01 17.95 2.22
CA THR A 374 20.31 19.34 2.54
C THR A 374 19.07 20.03 3.10
N PRO A 375 19.22 21.16 3.82
CA PRO A 375 18.07 21.96 4.27
C PRO A 375 17.15 22.43 3.13
N ALA A 376 17.64 22.54 1.90
CA ALA A 376 16.83 22.89 0.74
C ALA A 376 16.02 21.68 0.22
N GLU A 377 16.62 20.48 0.19
CA GLU A 377 15.94 19.24 -0.17
C GLU A 377 14.89 18.84 0.88
N ALA A 378 15.19 19.01 2.16
CA ALA A 378 14.25 18.74 3.26
C ALA A 378 12.92 19.51 3.10
N LYS A 379 12.96 20.72 2.53
CA LYS A 379 11.75 21.52 2.26
C LYS A 379 10.82 20.90 1.23
N ILE A 380 11.33 20.03 0.35
CA ILE A 380 10.55 19.37 -0.70
C ILE A 380 9.58 18.36 -0.10
N ARG A 381 9.91 17.72 1.04
CA ARG A 381 9.04 16.72 1.70
C ARG A 381 7.64 17.29 1.98
N ASP A 382 6.61 16.56 1.55
CA ASP A 382 5.21 16.96 1.77
C ASP A 382 4.89 17.00 3.28
N PRO A 383 4.31 18.11 3.80
CA PRO A 383 3.83 18.22 5.17
C PRO A 383 2.99 17.04 5.66
N GLU A 384 2.16 16.46 4.81
CA GLU A 384 1.38 15.27 5.16
C GLU A 384 2.29 14.08 5.48
N SER A 385 3.15 13.71 4.53
CA SER A 385 4.06 12.57 4.68
C SER A 385 4.96 12.74 5.90
N LEU A 386 5.56 13.93 6.11
CA LEU A 386 6.42 14.17 7.27
C LEU A 386 5.67 14.01 8.59
N SER A 387 4.47 14.60 8.70
CA SER A 387 3.67 14.52 9.93
C SER A 387 3.32 13.06 10.27
N ARG A 388 2.94 12.29 9.25
CA ARG A 388 2.61 10.87 9.38
C ARG A 388 3.82 10.01 9.76
N ASP A 389 4.98 10.29 9.18
CA ASP A 389 6.23 9.61 9.52
C ASP A 389 6.66 9.89 10.96
N LEU A 390 6.53 11.13 11.44
CA LEU A 390 6.82 11.49 12.83
C LEU A 390 5.90 10.77 13.82
N LEU A 391 4.59 10.75 13.53
CA LEU A 391 3.61 10.02 14.35
C LEU A 391 3.92 8.53 14.39
N ARG A 392 4.25 7.93 13.23
CA ARG A 392 4.55 6.50 13.11
C ARG A 392 5.84 6.11 13.82
N ALA A 393 6.90 6.91 13.65
CA ALA A 393 8.16 6.67 14.34
C ALA A 393 7.95 6.69 15.86
N ARG A 394 7.21 7.67 16.36
CA ARG A 394 6.90 7.79 17.79
C ARG A 394 5.97 6.66 18.28
N LEU A 395 4.99 6.25 17.49
CA LEU A 395 4.11 5.13 17.80
C LEU A 395 4.91 3.81 17.96
N VAL A 396 5.80 3.52 17.01
CA VAL A 396 6.62 2.29 17.05
C VAL A 396 7.62 2.33 18.21
N GLU A 397 8.22 3.49 18.48
CA GLU A 397 9.09 3.69 19.65
C GLU A 397 8.34 3.36 20.96
N GLU A 398 7.18 3.98 21.20
CA GLU A 398 6.42 3.75 22.44
C GLU A 398 5.88 2.31 22.54
N LEU A 399 5.49 1.69 21.41
CA LEU A 399 5.13 0.26 21.42
C LEU A 399 6.32 -0.63 21.80
N SER A 400 7.52 -0.31 21.33
CA SER A 400 8.74 -1.06 21.67
C SER A 400 9.08 -0.90 23.16
N GLU A 401 8.98 0.32 23.70
CA GLU A 401 9.16 0.60 25.14
C GLU A 401 8.17 -0.15 26.03
N LEU A 402 6.94 -0.35 25.54
CA LEU A 402 5.91 -1.14 26.22
C LEU A 402 6.09 -2.66 26.06
N GLY A 403 7.04 -3.12 25.24
CA GLY A 403 7.19 -4.53 24.87
C GLY A 403 6.03 -5.07 24.03
N ALA A 404 5.29 -4.17 23.36
CA ALA A 404 4.12 -4.46 22.54
C ALA A 404 4.43 -4.49 21.02
N ALA A 405 5.59 -4.00 20.60
CA ALA A 405 6.06 -4.15 19.23
C ALA A 405 6.63 -5.56 19.00
N TYR A 406 6.54 -6.05 17.76
CA TYR A 406 7.33 -7.18 17.30
C TYR A 406 8.68 -6.68 16.77
N GLU A 407 9.77 -7.33 17.20
CA GLU A 407 11.12 -7.07 16.74
C GLU A 407 11.56 -8.21 15.83
N SER A 408 11.81 -7.90 14.55
CA SER A 408 12.23 -8.90 13.56
C SER A 408 13.73 -9.22 13.71
N PRO A 409 14.12 -10.46 14.02
CA PRO A 409 15.54 -10.84 14.06
C PRO A 409 16.31 -10.62 12.74
N PRO A 410 15.81 -11.01 11.55
CA PRO A 410 16.50 -10.74 10.29
C PRO A 410 16.56 -9.23 9.96
N GLN A 411 15.53 -8.44 10.29
CA GLN A 411 15.61 -6.98 10.16
C GLN A 411 16.70 -6.39 11.05
N GLN A 412 16.77 -6.82 12.32
CA GLN A 412 17.79 -6.35 13.25
C GLN A 412 19.20 -6.71 12.76
N ALA A 413 19.38 -7.93 12.23
CA ALA A 413 20.65 -8.34 11.64
C ALA A 413 21.04 -7.50 10.41
N ILE A 414 20.07 -7.03 9.61
CA ILE A 414 20.31 -6.09 8.51
C ILE A 414 20.73 -4.71 9.05
N LEU A 415 20.07 -4.23 10.11
CA LEU A 415 20.38 -2.95 10.74
C LEU A 415 21.77 -2.94 11.40
N ASP A 416 22.18 -4.08 11.97
CA ASP A 416 23.48 -4.25 12.62
C ASP A 416 24.63 -4.50 11.62
N HIS A 417 24.31 -4.72 10.34
CA HIS A 417 25.30 -5.01 9.32
C HIS A 417 25.94 -3.73 8.75
N ASP A 418 27.26 -3.63 8.84
CA ASP A 418 28.03 -2.54 8.23
C ASP A 418 28.04 -2.66 6.69
N GLY A 419 27.49 -1.66 6.00
CA GLY A 419 27.48 -1.62 4.53
C GLY A 419 26.36 -2.44 3.89
N GLN A 420 26.63 -3.02 2.72
CA GLN A 420 25.65 -3.82 1.97
C GLN A 420 25.47 -5.20 2.62
N PRO A 421 24.25 -5.57 3.08
CA PRO A 421 23.97 -6.89 3.63
C PRO A 421 24.14 -7.96 2.55
N PRO A 422 24.55 -9.18 2.92
CA PRO A 422 24.62 -10.28 1.97
C PRO A 422 23.20 -10.70 1.51
N SER A 423 23.12 -11.29 0.32
CA SER A 423 21.85 -11.66 -0.31
C SER A 423 21.02 -12.61 0.55
N ASP A 424 21.66 -13.62 1.16
CA ASP A 424 21.00 -14.61 2.01
C ASP A 424 20.29 -13.98 3.22
N LEU A 425 20.83 -12.89 3.76
CA LEU A 425 20.18 -12.13 4.84
C LEU A 425 18.98 -11.32 4.32
N LEU A 426 19.07 -10.71 3.14
CA LEU A 426 17.94 -10.04 2.50
C LEU A 426 16.82 -11.04 2.15
N GLU A 427 17.19 -12.22 1.63
CA GLU A 427 16.27 -13.31 1.32
C GLU A 427 15.57 -13.84 2.58
N ALA A 428 16.32 -14.01 3.67
CA ALA A 428 15.76 -14.43 4.97
C ALA A 428 14.76 -13.39 5.51
N TYR A 429 15.05 -12.10 5.35
CA TYR A 429 14.14 -11.04 5.75
C TYR A 429 12.88 -11.00 4.87
N TYR A 430 13.06 -11.08 3.55
CA TYR A 430 11.95 -11.15 2.60
C TYR A 430 11.00 -12.30 2.91
N LEU A 431 11.53 -13.46 3.28
CA LEU A 431 10.75 -14.66 3.57
C LEU A 431 10.19 -14.74 5.00
N GLU A 432 10.49 -13.77 5.88
CA GLU A 432 10.14 -13.84 7.30
C GLU A 432 8.66 -14.15 7.52
N ALA A 433 7.75 -13.45 6.81
CA ALA A 433 6.31 -13.63 6.92
C ALA A 433 5.67 -14.27 5.67
N TYR A 434 6.48 -14.94 4.84
CA TYR A 434 6.00 -15.55 3.59
C TYR A 434 4.87 -16.57 3.85
N PRO A 435 3.68 -16.40 3.25
CA PRO A 435 2.51 -17.24 3.55
C PRO A 435 2.61 -18.71 3.14
N GLY A 436 3.48 -19.07 2.19
CA GLY A 436 3.69 -20.45 1.76
C GLY A 436 3.60 -20.66 0.25
N ASP A 437 4.27 -21.71 -0.23
CA ASP A 437 4.42 -21.95 -1.66
C ASP A 437 3.16 -22.42 -2.38
N ASP A 438 2.25 -23.04 -1.64
CA ASP A 438 0.96 -23.52 -2.11
C ASP A 438 -0.02 -22.38 -2.44
N LEU A 439 0.22 -21.20 -1.86
CA LEU A 439 -0.66 -20.04 -1.99
C LEU A 439 -0.09 -18.94 -2.88
N ILE A 440 1.17 -18.55 -2.67
CA ILE A 440 1.76 -17.40 -3.37
C ILE A 440 2.21 -17.81 -4.76
N ASP A 441 1.81 -17.01 -5.75
CA ASP A 441 2.10 -17.23 -7.16
C ASP A 441 3.21 -16.32 -7.69
N ILE A 442 3.28 -15.08 -7.19
CA ILE A 442 4.22 -14.04 -7.63
C ILE A 442 4.94 -13.44 -6.42
N LEU A 443 6.25 -13.24 -6.55
CA LEU A 443 7.09 -12.59 -5.55
C LEU A 443 7.32 -11.12 -5.92
N GLY A 444 6.59 -10.21 -5.28
CA GLY A 444 6.70 -8.78 -5.47
C GLY A 444 7.63 -8.11 -4.46
N ILE A 445 8.08 -6.91 -4.80
CA ILE A 445 8.67 -5.93 -3.88
C ILE A 445 8.29 -4.52 -4.30
N ASP A 446 8.00 -3.68 -3.33
CA ASP A 446 7.61 -2.29 -3.52
C ASP A 446 8.83 -1.40 -3.25
N LEU A 447 9.31 -0.68 -4.29
CA LEU A 447 10.59 0.05 -4.29
C LEU A 447 10.41 1.50 -4.77
N TYR A 448 10.05 2.38 -3.84
CA TYR A 448 9.91 3.82 -4.10
C TYR A 448 11.20 4.61 -3.87
N TYR A 449 11.49 5.58 -4.73
CA TYR A 449 12.63 6.49 -4.55
C TYR A 449 12.35 7.62 -3.56
N PRO A 450 13.38 8.20 -2.93
CA PRO A 450 13.22 9.38 -2.09
C PRO A 450 12.61 10.52 -2.90
N TYR A 451 11.82 11.35 -2.22
CA TYR A 451 11.11 12.45 -2.85
C TYR A 451 11.92 13.76 -2.77
N GLU A 452 12.68 13.91 -1.70
CA GLU A 452 13.41 15.12 -1.31
C GLU A 452 14.51 15.49 -2.32
N ARG A 453 15.19 14.49 -2.88
CA ARG A 453 16.31 14.65 -3.82
C ARG A 453 16.16 13.71 -5.01
N ALA A 454 16.88 14.03 -6.09
CA ALA A 454 16.98 13.12 -7.23
C ALA A 454 17.59 11.78 -6.79
N ALA A 455 17.18 10.70 -7.46
CA ALA A 455 17.73 9.37 -7.25
C ALA A 455 19.25 9.37 -7.52
N SER A 456 20.02 8.75 -6.62
CA SER A 456 21.48 8.69 -6.73
C SER A 456 21.95 7.32 -7.23
N PRO A 457 23.19 7.21 -7.76
CA PRO A 457 23.76 5.91 -8.10
C PRO A 457 23.84 4.94 -6.92
N ALA A 458 23.96 5.44 -5.69
CA ALA A 458 23.94 4.60 -4.49
C ALA A 458 22.53 4.01 -4.26
N ASP A 459 21.48 4.81 -4.43
CA ASP A 459 20.10 4.31 -4.38
C ASP A 459 19.88 3.21 -5.41
N LEU A 460 20.40 3.37 -6.64
CA LEU A 460 20.29 2.34 -7.68
C LEU A 460 20.90 1.00 -7.25
N GLU A 461 22.10 1.02 -6.67
CA GLU A 461 22.76 -0.22 -6.24
C GLU A 461 22.06 -0.88 -5.05
N ASP A 462 21.55 -0.09 -4.10
CA ASP A 462 20.70 -0.62 -3.01
C ASP A 462 19.42 -1.28 -3.55
N MET A 463 18.72 -0.61 -4.47
CA MET A 463 17.49 -1.14 -5.09
C MET A 463 17.76 -2.40 -5.91
N LYS A 464 18.87 -2.44 -6.68
CA LYS A 464 19.29 -3.64 -7.43
C LYS A 464 19.55 -4.81 -6.50
N ALA A 465 20.22 -4.59 -5.37
CA ALA A 465 20.49 -5.66 -4.41
C ALA A 465 19.19 -6.22 -3.80
N MET A 466 18.25 -5.36 -3.41
CA MET A 466 16.94 -5.80 -2.89
C MET A 466 16.13 -6.55 -3.94
N ALA A 467 16.02 -6.02 -5.15
CA ALA A 467 15.31 -6.69 -6.24
C ALA A 467 15.97 -8.03 -6.65
N SER A 468 17.30 -8.11 -6.60
CA SER A 468 18.04 -9.33 -6.91
C SER A 468 17.87 -10.41 -5.83
N ALA A 469 17.73 -10.03 -4.55
CA ALA A 469 17.40 -10.97 -3.49
C ALA A 469 16.03 -11.63 -3.75
N VAL A 470 15.02 -10.83 -4.12
CA VAL A 470 13.69 -11.36 -4.47
C VAL A 470 13.76 -12.24 -5.73
N ALA A 471 14.57 -11.87 -6.72
CA ALA A 471 14.81 -12.69 -7.91
C ALA A 471 15.45 -14.05 -7.56
N ALA A 472 16.41 -14.08 -6.63
CA ALA A 472 17.03 -15.32 -6.16
C ALA A 472 16.01 -16.24 -5.47
N VAL A 473 15.11 -15.69 -4.65
CA VAL A 473 14.00 -16.45 -4.06
C VAL A 473 13.05 -16.96 -5.15
N GLY A 474 12.73 -16.15 -6.16
CA GLY A 474 11.88 -16.52 -7.29
C GLY A 474 12.46 -17.68 -8.10
N GLU A 475 13.75 -17.62 -8.42
CA GLU A 475 14.47 -18.70 -9.09
C GLU A 475 14.42 -19.99 -8.26
N ALA A 476 14.77 -19.91 -6.97
CA ALA A 476 14.77 -21.07 -6.08
C ALA A 476 13.38 -21.73 -5.93
N LYS A 477 12.30 -20.96 -6.09
CA LYS A 477 10.92 -21.41 -5.93
C LYS A 477 10.20 -21.72 -7.25
N GLY A 478 10.82 -21.45 -8.40
CA GLY A 478 10.15 -21.60 -9.70
C GLY A 478 9.02 -20.58 -9.92
N LYS A 479 9.14 -19.36 -9.36
CA LYS A 479 8.07 -18.34 -9.37
C LYS A 479 8.49 -17.03 -10.04
N PRO A 480 7.61 -16.42 -10.85
CA PRO A 480 7.83 -15.06 -11.34
C PRO A 480 7.98 -14.06 -10.19
N HIS A 481 8.88 -13.10 -10.37
CA HIS A 481 9.07 -11.97 -9.45
C HIS A 481 8.89 -10.63 -10.16
N ALA A 482 8.60 -9.58 -9.39
CA ALA A 482 8.20 -8.29 -9.94
C ALA A 482 8.58 -7.08 -9.06
N LEU A 483 8.70 -5.91 -9.69
CA LEU A 483 8.55 -4.63 -8.99
C LEU A 483 7.05 -4.38 -8.89
N SER A 484 6.43 -4.88 -7.81
CA SER A 484 4.98 -4.81 -7.66
C SER A 484 4.48 -3.39 -7.46
N GLU A 485 5.33 -2.51 -6.95
CA GLU A 485 5.21 -1.06 -7.00
C GLU A 485 6.61 -0.43 -7.11
N THR A 486 6.72 0.69 -7.81
CA THR A 486 7.92 1.53 -7.84
C THR A 486 7.57 2.94 -8.33
N GLY A 487 8.49 3.89 -8.20
CA GLY A 487 8.20 5.23 -8.67
C GLY A 487 9.13 6.31 -8.15
N THR A 488 9.10 7.44 -8.83
CA THR A 488 9.60 8.72 -8.32
C THR A 488 8.44 9.69 -8.17
N TYR A 489 8.37 10.36 -7.02
CA TYR A 489 7.34 11.36 -6.74
C TYR A 489 7.68 12.75 -7.28
N ARG A 490 8.82 12.87 -7.98
CA ARG A 490 9.40 14.16 -8.36
C ARG A 490 8.89 14.71 -9.69
N LEU A 491 8.07 13.96 -10.43
CA LEU A 491 7.56 14.41 -11.74
C LEU A 491 6.83 15.75 -11.65
N HIS A 492 5.95 15.91 -10.66
CA HIS A 492 5.23 17.17 -10.45
C HIS A 492 6.18 18.34 -10.14
N LEU A 493 7.23 18.10 -9.37
CA LEU A 493 8.24 19.11 -9.04
C LEU A 493 9.01 19.52 -10.32
N LEU A 494 9.43 18.56 -11.12
CA LEU A 494 10.10 18.81 -12.40
C LEU A 494 9.20 19.61 -13.35
N HIS A 495 7.90 19.27 -13.41
CA HIS A 495 6.94 20.04 -14.20
C HIS A 495 6.88 21.51 -13.75
N ARG A 496 6.67 21.76 -12.46
CA ARG A 496 6.56 23.12 -11.92
C ARG A 496 7.84 23.93 -12.15
N VAL A 497 9.01 23.32 -11.89
CA VAL A 497 10.31 23.97 -12.11
C VAL A 497 10.52 24.28 -13.60
N SER A 498 10.09 23.41 -14.51
CA SER A 498 10.21 23.64 -15.97
C SER A 498 9.44 24.87 -16.46
N LYS A 499 8.44 25.35 -15.70
CA LYS A 499 7.64 26.55 -16.01
C LYS A 499 8.18 27.83 -15.41
N LEU A 500 9.12 27.75 -14.46
CA LEU A 500 9.69 28.93 -13.81
C LEU A 500 10.55 29.74 -14.78
N ALA A 501 10.53 31.06 -14.67
CA ALA A 501 11.55 31.90 -15.30
C ALA A 501 12.86 31.83 -14.51
N ALA A 502 13.98 31.99 -15.20
CA ALA A 502 15.31 31.95 -14.58
C ALA A 502 15.42 32.95 -13.41
N GLY A 503 15.91 32.47 -12.26
CA GLY A 503 16.09 33.26 -11.05
C GLY A 503 14.83 33.50 -10.20
N GLN A 504 13.74 32.79 -10.46
CA GLN A 504 12.54 32.83 -9.61
C GLN A 504 12.61 31.86 -8.42
N SER A 505 11.90 32.21 -7.35
CA SER A 505 11.59 31.30 -6.22
C SER A 505 10.44 30.37 -6.57
N LEU A 506 10.37 29.21 -5.90
CA LEU A 506 9.26 28.26 -6.03
C LEU A 506 8.49 28.17 -4.71
N ALA A 507 7.18 28.44 -4.74
CA ALA A 507 6.30 28.14 -3.62
C ALA A 507 6.03 26.63 -3.59
N LEU A 508 6.31 25.95 -2.48
CA LEU A 508 6.07 24.51 -2.36
C LEU A 508 4.71 24.23 -1.73
N TYR A 509 4.47 24.78 -0.54
CA TYR A 509 3.29 24.49 0.26
C TYR A 509 2.68 25.76 0.85
N PRO A 510 1.36 25.98 0.71
CA PRO A 510 0.70 27.11 1.32
C PRO A 510 0.59 26.94 2.85
N ALA A 511 0.45 28.05 3.58
CA ALA A 511 0.49 28.04 5.04
C ALA A 511 -0.63 27.21 5.68
N ASP A 512 -1.81 27.14 5.06
CA ASP A 512 -2.95 26.36 5.54
C ASP A 512 -2.71 24.84 5.43
N HIS A 513 -2.06 24.38 4.36
CA HIS A 513 -1.62 22.98 4.22
C HIS A 513 -0.59 22.62 5.29
N VAL A 514 0.42 23.47 5.49
CA VAL A 514 1.45 23.27 6.52
C VAL A 514 0.82 23.26 7.92
N SER A 515 -0.11 24.18 8.20
CA SER A 515 -0.78 24.28 9.50
C SER A 515 -1.66 23.06 9.78
N ARG A 516 -2.37 22.56 8.75
CA ARG A 516 -3.21 21.36 8.86
C ARG A 516 -2.42 20.17 9.39
N TRP A 517 -1.25 19.89 8.81
CA TRP A 517 -0.43 18.74 9.17
C TRP A 517 0.49 18.98 10.38
N TYR A 518 0.79 20.23 10.70
CA TYR A 518 1.39 20.59 11.98
C TYR A 518 0.43 20.35 13.16
N ASP A 519 -0.87 20.55 12.95
CA ASP A 519 -1.89 20.43 14.00
C ASP A 519 -2.28 18.98 14.33
N THR A 520 -1.96 18.01 13.46
CA THR A 520 -2.13 16.57 13.75
C THR A 520 -1.11 16.05 14.75
N LEU A 521 0.04 16.70 14.88
CA LEU A 521 1.07 16.35 15.86
C LEU A 521 0.60 16.78 17.27
N PHE A 522 0.56 15.87 18.23
CA PHE A 522 0.11 16.21 19.59
C PHE A 522 1.26 16.60 20.53
N ASP A 523 2.49 16.14 20.25
CA ASP A 523 3.69 16.40 21.06
C ASP A 523 4.45 17.65 20.60
N GLN A 524 5.02 18.40 21.56
CA GLN A 524 5.80 19.61 21.25
C GLN A 524 7.15 19.32 20.61
N GLY A 525 7.76 18.16 20.91
CA GLY A 525 8.99 17.70 20.27
C GLY A 525 8.76 17.43 18.78
N MET A 526 7.74 16.65 18.46
CA MET A 526 7.33 16.39 17.07
C MET A 526 7.02 17.69 16.32
N LYS A 527 6.30 18.63 16.94
CA LYS A 527 6.03 19.95 16.35
C LYS A 527 7.30 20.76 16.07
N ALA A 528 8.27 20.71 16.98
CA ALA A 528 9.55 21.39 16.79
C ALA A 528 10.36 20.78 15.65
N GLU A 529 10.41 19.44 15.56
CA GLU A 529 11.08 18.71 14.49
C GLU A 529 10.45 19.00 13.13
N PHE A 530 9.11 18.96 13.05
CA PHE A 530 8.37 19.30 11.85
C PHE A 530 8.73 20.71 11.33
N LEU A 531 8.74 21.72 12.22
CA LEU A 531 9.11 23.08 11.81
C LEU A 531 10.60 23.19 11.45
N ALA A 532 11.48 22.48 12.15
CA ALA A 532 12.91 22.47 11.88
C ALA A 532 13.22 21.89 10.49
N ASN A 533 12.50 20.86 10.04
CA ASN A 533 12.63 20.29 8.69
C ASN A 533 12.50 21.36 7.59
N TYR A 534 11.56 22.30 7.76
CA TYR A 534 11.31 23.39 6.81
C TYR A 534 12.13 24.67 7.09
N GLY A 535 12.91 24.70 8.16
CA GLY A 535 13.61 25.91 8.62
C GLY A 535 12.66 27.02 9.09
N LEU A 536 11.50 26.66 9.65
CA LEU A 536 10.45 27.59 10.06
C LEU A 536 10.48 27.84 11.58
N GLY A 537 10.11 29.06 11.98
CA GLY A 537 9.86 29.38 13.40
C GLY A 537 8.40 29.19 13.84
N ALA A 538 7.48 29.05 12.87
CA ALA A 538 6.05 28.81 13.08
C ALA A 538 5.45 28.22 11.79
N ALA A 539 4.34 27.49 11.90
CA ALA A 539 3.63 26.93 10.76
C ALA A 539 3.23 28.06 9.79
N SER A 540 3.88 28.07 8.62
CA SER A 540 3.76 29.10 7.60
C SER A 540 4.09 28.51 6.23
N ALA A 541 3.90 29.27 5.15
CA ALA A 541 4.14 28.78 3.80
C ALA A 541 5.61 28.38 3.60
N VAL A 542 5.84 27.29 2.86
CA VAL A 542 7.16 26.78 2.52
C VAL A 542 7.49 27.17 1.09
N ALA A 543 8.70 27.69 0.87
CA ALA A 543 9.20 28.04 -0.45
C ALA A 543 10.70 27.77 -0.57
N LEU A 544 11.14 27.48 -1.79
CA LEU A 544 12.53 27.52 -2.21
C LEU A 544 12.85 28.94 -2.69
N SER A 545 13.88 29.55 -2.11
CA SER A 545 14.46 30.79 -2.62
C SER A 545 15.05 30.60 -4.01
N SER A 546 15.26 31.69 -4.76
CA SER A 546 15.88 31.59 -6.09
C SER A 546 17.27 30.95 -6.08
N THR A 547 18.04 31.15 -5.00
CA THR A 547 19.34 30.48 -4.81
C THR A 547 19.17 28.98 -4.60
N GLU A 548 18.20 28.56 -3.78
CA GLU A 548 17.90 27.13 -3.57
C GLU A 548 17.39 26.48 -4.86
N VAL A 549 16.48 27.13 -5.61
CA VAL A 549 16.03 26.65 -6.92
C VAL A 549 17.21 26.47 -7.87
N THR A 550 18.10 27.47 -7.98
CA THR A 550 19.28 27.38 -8.87
C THR A 550 20.25 26.29 -8.43
N SER A 551 20.35 26.03 -7.13
CA SER A 551 21.23 24.99 -6.58
C SER A 551 20.69 23.58 -6.84
N LEU A 552 19.38 23.38 -6.70
CA LEU A 552 18.73 22.08 -6.87
C LEU A 552 18.41 21.79 -8.35
N PHE A 553 18.15 22.83 -9.13
CA PHE A 553 17.74 22.76 -10.53
C PHE A 553 18.51 23.81 -11.36
N PRO A 554 19.78 23.54 -11.72
CA PRO A 554 20.64 24.52 -12.39
C PRO A 554 20.09 25.01 -13.74
N ASP A 555 19.29 24.18 -14.41
CA ASP A 555 18.66 24.47 -15.71
C ASP A 555 17.24 25.06 -15.58
N ALA A 556 16.79 25.39 -14.37
CA ALA A 556 15.50 26.04 -14.14
C ALA A 556 15.39 27.35 -14.94
N GLY A 557 14.32 27.46 -15.74
CA GLY A 557 14.06 28.60 -16.62
C GLY A 557 14.93 28.69 -17.88
N GLN A 558 15.74 27.67 -18.16
CA GLN A 558 16.49 27.52 -19.42
C GLN A 558 15.92 26.39 -20.31
N GLY A 559 14.95 25.62 -19.79
CA GLY A 559 14.37 24.45 -20.43
C GLY A 559 15.14 23.15 -20.10
N ALA A 560 14.47 22.00 -20.23
CA ALA A 560 14.98 20.64 -19.99
C ALA A 560 15.47 20.32 -18.56
N VAL A 561 14.69 20.67 -17.53
CA VAL A 561 14.91 20.12 -16.18
C VAL A 561 14.43 18.67 -16.19
N THR A 562 15.37 17.74 -16.06
CA THR A 562 15.09 16.31 -16.15
C THR A 562 15.99 15.50 -15.22
N GLU A 563 15.47 14.36 -14.74
CA GLU A 563 16.18 13.40 -13.90
C GLU A 563 16.33 12.02 -14.57
N ASP A 564 15.73 11.81 -15.76
CA ASP A 564 15.77 10.56 -16.55
C ASP A 564 15.59 9.26 -15.73
N TRP A 565 14.74 9.32 -14.71
CA TRP A 565 14.54 8.22 -13.75
C TRP A 565 14.13 6.90 -14.44
N TYR A 566 13.33 6.98 -15.51
CA TYR A 566 12.89 5.77 -16.23
C TYR A 566 14.04 4.98 -16.84
N ASN A 567 15.02 5.65 -17.46
CA ASN A 567 16.11 4.96 -18.15
C ASN A 567 17.31 4.72 -17.23
N GLU A 568 17.62 5.65 -16.31
CA GLU A 568 18.78 5.53 -15.44
C GLU A 568 18.52 4.65 -14.20
N HIS A 569 17.26 4.47 -13.81
CA HIS A 569 16.89 3.71 -12.62
C HIS A 569 15.93 2.56 -12.90
N LEU A 570 14.70 2.86 -13.32
CA LEU A 570 13.66 1.82 -13.47
C LEU A 570 14.09 0.70 -14.43
N LEU A 571 14.55 1.08 -15.63
CA LEU A 571 15.04 0.15 -16.64
C LEU A 571 16.23 -0.68 -16.15
N GLU A 572 17.16 -0.06 -15.43
CA GLU A 572 18.38 -0.70 -14.93
C GLU A 572 18.07 -1.70 -13.81
N ILE A 573 17.15 -1.39 -12.89
CA ILE A 573 16.69 -2.35 -11.87
C ILE A 573 15.98 -3.52 -12.54
N ALA A 574 15.02 -3.22 -13.42
CA ALA A 574 14.20 -4.24 -14.07
C ALA A 574 15.06 -5.24 -14.86
N LYS A 575 16.04 -4.75 -15.63
CA LYS A 575 17.00 -5.59 -16.37
C LYS A 575 17.94 -6.35 -15.45
N SER A 576 18.44 -5.71 -14.39
CA SER A 576 19.40 -6.34 -13.46
C SER A 576 18.78 -7.49 -12.69
N ALA A 577 17.54 -7.31 -12.22
CA ALA A 577 16.83 -8.34 -11.45
C ALA A 577 16.06 -9.31 -12.34
N GLY A 578 15.89 -9.02 -13.64
CA GLY A 578 15.10 -9.87 -14.55
C GLY A 578 13.64 -9.98 -14.11
N VAL A 579 13.01 -8.85 -13.79
CA VAL A 579 11.63 -8.84 -13.29
C VAL A 579 10.62 -9.17 -14.37
N SER A 580 9.46 -9.69 -13.99
CA SER A 580 8.37 -10.05 -14.92
C SER A 580 7.50 -8.86 -15.27
N TYR A 581 7.31 -7.96 -14.31
CA TYR A 581 6.65 -6.68 -14.53
C TYR A 581 7.14 -5.61 -13.56
N ALA A 582 6.87 -4.36 -13.92
CA ALA A 582 7.03 -3.18 -13.08
C ALA A 582 5.77 -2.32 -13.13
N LEU A 583 5.23 -2.00 -11.95
CA LEU A 583 4.04 -1.17 -11.81
C LEU A 583 4.40 0.14 -11.11
N THR A 584 4.07 1.29 -11.70
CA THR A 584 4.15 2.56 -10.97
C THR A 584 2.81 2.96 -10.37
N TRP A 585 2.82 3.87 -9.39
CA TRP A 585 1.58 4.30 -8.75
C TRP A 585 0.72 5.21 -9.62
N GLN A 586 -0.43 5.62 -9.06
CA GLN A 586 -1.51 6.26 -9.80
C GLN A 586 -1.25 7.75 -10.05
N THR A 587 -2.18 8.33 -10.80
CA THR A 587 -2.24 9.75 -11.09
C THR A 587 -3.49 10.36 -10.47
N TYR A 588 -3.32 11.41 -9.66
CA TYR A 588 -4.42 12.12 -9.01
C TYR A 588 -4.24 13.64 -9.04
N TYR A 589 -5.30 14.32 -9.47
CA TYR A 589 -5.45 15.77 -9.53
C TYR A 589 -6.91 16.16 -9.27
N ASP A 590 -7.12 17.00 -8.27
CA ASP A 590 -8.45 17.40 -7.81
C ASP A 590 -9.11 18.51 -8.66
N GLY A 591 -8.43 19.02 -9.69
CA GLY A 591 -8.92 20.13 -10.52
C GLY A 591 -8.66 21.53 -9.93
N SER A 592 -7.91 21.63 -8.84
CA SER A 592 -7.42 22.92 -8.33
C SER A 592 -6.30 23.49 -9.21
N ASP A 593 -5.66 24.61 -8.87
CA ASP A 593 -4.58 25.14 -9.72
C ASP A 593 -3.37 24.18 -9.73
N PHE A 594 -3.22 23.43 -10.84
CA PHE A 594 -2.23 22.36 -11.03
C PHE A 594 -0.80 22.82 -10.75
N ASP A 595 -0.49 24.09 -11.04
CA ASP A 595 0.85 24.65 -10.86
C ASP A 595 1.10 25.17 -9.43
N ASP A 596 0.05 25.30 -8.61
CA ASP A 596 0.09 25.91 -7.27
C ASP A 596 -0.07 24.91 -6.13
N LYS A 597 -0.33 23.62 -6.41
CA LYS A 597 -0.45 22.57 -5.39
C LYS A 597 0.33 21.31 -5.71
N ALA A 598 0.54 20.48 -4.68
CA ALA A 598 1.06 19.14 -4.84
C ALA A 598 0.03 18.28 -5.57
N VAL A 599 0.41 17.83 -6.76
CA VAL A 599 -0.33 16.87 -7.59
C VAL A 599 0.56 15.64 -7.68
N TYR A 600 -0.02 14.46 -7.58
CA TYR A 600 0.75 13.23 -7.48
C TYR A 600 0.48 12.35 -8.69
N TYR A 601 1.52 12.16 -9.50
CA TYR A 601 1.49 11.34 -10.69
C TYR A 601 2.87 10.73 -10.95
N TYR A 602 2.86 9.50 -11.46
CA TYR A 602 4.07 8.69 -11.66
C TYR A 602 4.34 8.35 -13.12
N VAL A 603 3.53 8.90 -14.02
CA VAL A 603 3.68 8.78 -15.47
C VAL A 603 3.52 10.16 -16.11
N PRO A 604 4.39 10.57 -17.05
CA PRO A 604 4.26 11.86 -17.71
C PRO A 604 3.11 11.87 -18.72
N PHE A 605 2.62 13.07 -18.97
CA PHE A 605 1.66 13.39 -20.03
C PHE A 605 2.34 14.19 -21.17
N PRO A 606 1.70 14.37 -22.33
CA PRO A 606 2.24 15.18 -23.43
C PRO A 606 2.64 16.60 -23.01
N GLY A 607 3.91 16.95 -23.22
CA GLY A 607 4.47 18.26 -22.86
C GLY A 607 5.11 18.33 -21.47
N HIS A 608 5.09 17.23 -20.71
CA HIS A 608 5.87 17.07 -19.48
C HIS A 608 7.39 17.00 -19.80
N PRO A 609 8.30 17.52 -18.94
CA PRO A 609 9.75 17.46 -19.19
C PRO A 609 10.31 16.03 -19.33
N GLU A 610 9.76 15.07 -18.60
CA GLU A 610 10.14 13.65 -18.68
C GLU A 610 9.50 12.88 -19.86
N ALA A 611 8.68 13.53 -20.71
CA ALA A 611 7.93 12.81 -21.75
C ALA A 611 8.84 12.12 -22.78
N ASP A 612 9.96 12.74 -23.17
CA ASP A 612 10.91 12.13 -24.13
C ASP A 612 11.69 10.97 -23.50
N ASN A 613 12.04 11.07 -22.22
CA ASN A 613 12.69 9.98 -21.48
C ASN A 613 11.76 8.78 -21.33
N PHE A 614 10.49 9.04 -21.01
CA PHE A 614 9.49 7.99 -20.91
C PHE A 614 9.21 7.30 -22.26
N ARG A 615 9.23 8.03 -23.38
CA ARG A 615 9.19 7.43 -24.72
C ARG A 615 10.39 6.52 -24.97
N ARG A 616 11.60 6.98 -24.67
CA ARG A 616 12.81 6.14 -24.81
C ARG A 616 12.74 4.87 -23.98
N PHE A 617 12.21 4.97 -22.76
CA PHE A 617 11.96 3.82 -21.90
C PHE A 617 10.95 2.86 -22.54
N ALA A 618 9.80 3.36 -23.00
CA ALA A 618 8.78 2.54 -23.64
C ALA A 618 9.23 1.89 -24.97
N GLU A 619 10.18 2.51 -25.68
CA GLU A 619 10.78 1.99 -26.92
C GLU A 619 11.90 0.96 -26.67
N ASP A 620 12.37 0.80 -25.43
CA ASP A 620 13.43 -0.17 -25.14
C ASP A 620 12.92 -1.61 -25.35
N PRO A 621 13.67 -2.49 -26.04
CA PRO A 621 13.22 -3.86 -26.33
C PRO A 621 12.93 -4.73 -25.11
N ALA A 622 13.42 -4.35 -23.93
CA ALA A 622 13.08 -5.03 -22.67
C ALA A 622 11.69 -4.65 -22.14
N VAL A 623 11.11 -3.53 -22.58
CA VAL A 623 9.82 -3.04 -22.06
C VAL A 623 8.68 -3.53 -22.95
N CYS A 624 7.91 -4.48 -22.44
CA CYS A 624 6.61 -4.83 -23.01
C CYS A 624 5.59 -3.77 -22.62
N PHE A 625 5.53 -2.69 -23.40
CA PHE A 625 4.65 -1.57 -23.09
C PHE A 625 3.18 -1.93 -23.36
N GLY A 626 2.76 -2.10 -24.61
CA GLY A 626 1.42 -2.57 -24.95
C GLY A 626 1.20 -4.07 -24.70
N GLY A 627 -0.06 -4.52 -24.74
CA GLY A 627 -0.41 -5.92 -24.46
C GLY A 627 0.31 -6.93 -25.37
N ALA A 628 0.39 -6.65 -26.67
CA ALA A 628 1.02 -7.56 -27.64
C ALA A 628 2.57 -7.50 -27.64
N ALA A 629 3.20 -6.62 -26.86
CA ALA A 629 4.64 -6.37 -26.94
C ALA A 629 5.50 -7.50 -26.34
N CYS A 630 4.90 -8.36 -25.51
CA CYS A 630 5.58 -9.47 -24.86
C CYS A 630 5.57 -10.79 -25.65
N GLU A 631 4.81 -10.87 -26.75
CA GLU A 631 4.77 -12.04 -27.63
C GLU A 631 6.04 -12.23 -28.48
#